data_AF-A0A1F7BM41-F1
#
_entry.id   AF-A0A1F7BM41-F1
#
_cell.length_a   1.000
_cell.length_b   1.000
_cell.length_c   1.000
_cell.angle_alpha   90.00
_cell.angle_beta   90.00
_cell.angle_gamma   90.00
#
_symmetry.space_group_name_H-M   'P 1'
#
loop_
_entity.id
_entity.type
_entity.pdbx_description
1 polymer ?
#
loop_
_entity_poly.entity_id
_entity_poly.type
_entity_poly.pdbx_seq_one_letter_code
_entity_poly.pdbx_strand_id
1 'polypeptide(L)'
;MQTEPFRDVQEFDDGYLEITWAKRRKILDDKEEFYPDDALVVRDALIWLFRTRNIADPDDMEYEDLSVMLGRYPIVSQEEDLFGLVTEERLIALMTKIDTLLQEEVHEVSFYADDFHGKGTAFGETFNMHELTAAHRTFPHDTLVRVTNLENHQSVVVRINDRGPYIDGRDMDLSFAAFRQIADHSRGVIHARFERLGNKNLAGLCGDGETRYQKRITKAYRFHRGVPHTFPLGQTLALRANKWFVIRSIIYPDGMIENVQDWVPPEDFFSITPSMKGEYRFRFSTPFRHSREMRMNVIDCPKAQN
;
A
#
# COMPACT_ATOMS: atom_id res chain seq x y z
N MET A 1 -15.71 18.93 36.33
CA MET A 1 -14.30 18.52 36.15
C MET A 1 -13.90 18.99 34.77
N GLN A 2 -12.99 19.94 34.68
CA GLN A 2 -12.35 20.28 33.40
C GLN A 2 -11.62 19.01 32.95
N THR A 3 -11.99 18.49 31.78
CA THR A 3 -11.18 17.49 31.06
C THR A 3 -9.80 18.08 30.88
N GLU A 4 -8.77 17.41 31.39
CA GLU A 4 -7.39 17.87 31.16
C GLU A 4 -7.17 18.01 29.65
N PRO A 5 -6.47 19.07 29.19
CA PRO A 5 -6.08 19.17 27.79
C PRO A 5 -5.20 17.96 27.44
N PHE A 6 -5.35 17.50 26.21
CA PHE A 6 -4.75 16.28 25.69
C PHE A 6 -3.22 16.26 25.90
N ARG A 7 -2.65 15.06 26.03
CA ARG A 7 -1.22 14.82 26.25
C ARG A 7 -0.55 14.45 24.93
N ASP A 8 0.57 15.10 24.58
CA ASP A 8 1.40 14.75 23.40
C ASP A 8 1.81 13.25 23.43
N VAL A 9 2.01 12.65 22.25
CA VAL A 9 2.39 11.24 22.10
C VAL A 9 3.73 11.02 22.79
N GLN A 10 3.78 10.14 23.79
CA GLN A 10 4.97 9.95 24.61
C GLN A 10 5.96 9.01 23.93
N GLU A 11 7.23 9.09 24.34
CA GLU A 11 8.22 8.08 23.97
C GLU A 11 7.66 6.69 24.28
N PHE A 12 7.63 5.81 23.27
CA PHE A 12 7.06 4.45 23.27
C PHE A 12 5.56 4.29 23.03
N ASP A 13 4.79 5.37 22.86
CA ASP A 13 3.41 5.27 22.39
C ASP A 13 3.35 4.98 20.87
N ASP A 14 2.29 4.32 20.41
CA ASP A 14 2.04 4.09 18.98
C ASP A 14 2.00 5.44 18.24
N GLY A 15 2.80 5.58 17.18
CA GLY A 15 2.92 6.84 16.43
C GLY A 15 4.04 7.78 16.91
N TYR A 16 4.71 7.49 18.04
CA TYR A 16 5.78 8.36 18.56
C TYR A 16 6.96 8.48 17.60
N LEU A 17 7.40 7.35 17.03
CA LEU A 17 8.54 7.33 16.12
C LEU A 17 8.20 8.04 14.82
N GLU A 18 6.96 7.88 14.33
CA GLU A 18 6.43 8.52 13.14
C GLU A 18 6.32 10.04 13.32
N ILE A 19 5.78 10.50 14.46
CA ILE A 19 5.67 11.93 14.79
C ILE A 19 7.05 12.55 15.03
N THR A 20 7.94 11.86 15.76
CA THR A 20 9.31 12.32 15.97
C THR A 20 10.09 12.38 14.66
N TRP A 21 9.91 11.40 13.78
CA TRP A 21 10.48 11.38 12.44
C TRP A 21 9.92 12.53 11.59
N ALA A 22 8.61 12.78 11.67
CA ALA A 22 7.95 13.88 10.97
C ALA A 22 8.47 15.24 11.44
N LYS A 23 8.50 15.49 12.76
CA LYS A 23 9.07 16.71 13.38
C LYS A 23 10.52 16.94 12.97
N ARG A 24 11.40 15.93 13.10
CA ARG A 24 12.83 16.03 12.70
C ARG A 24 13.06 16.33 11.23
N ARG A 25 12.12 15.96 10.35
CA ARG A 25 12.18 16.24 8.90
C ARG A 25 11.36 17.46 8.52
N LYS A 26 10.92 18.25 9.51
CA LYS A 26 10.01 19.38 9.36
C LYS A 26 8.71 19.02 8.65
N ILE A 27 8.32 17.75 8.58
CA ILE A 27 7.01 17.35 8.03
C ILE A 27 5.89 17.91 8.91
N LEU A 28 6.14 18.01 10.22
CA LEU A 28 5.36 18.78 11.18
C LEU A 28 6.25 19.91 11.69
N ASP A 29 5.69 21.11 11.89
CA ASP A 29 6.43 22.24 12.45
C ASP A 29 6.70 21.99 13.95
N ASP A 30 7.92 22.25 14.40
CA ASP A 30 8.32 22.13 15.81
C ASP A 30 7.76 23.26 16.68
N LYS A 31 7.21 24.32 16.07
CA LYS A 31 6.81 25.56 16.75
C LYS A 31 5.35 25.62 17.18
N GLU A 32 4.48 24.76 16.67
CA GLU A 32 3.08 24.70 17.06
C GLU A 32 2.75 23.31 17.60
N GLU A 33 1.95 23.28 18.68
CA GLU A 33 1.37 22.05 19.19
C GLU A 33 0.60 21.39 18.02
N PHE A 34 1.10 20.26 17.51
CA PHE A 34 0.40 19.51 16.47
C PHE A 34 -0.93 19.01 17.05
N TYR A 35 -2.04 19.59 16.60
CA TYR A 35 -3.38 19.20 17.00
C TYR A 35 -3.98 18.27 15.94
N PRO A 36 -4.01 16.94 16.17
CA PRO A 36 -4.50 15.99 15.18
C PRO A 36 -5.99 16.16 14.85
N ASP A 37 -6.75 16.87 15.70
CA ASP A 37 -8.17 17.15 15.52
C ASP A 37 -8.44 18.49 14.82
N ASP A 38 -7.40 19.30 14.57
CA ASP A 38 -7.58 20.58 13.88
C ASP A 38 -7.89 20.37 12.40
N ALA A 39 -8.72 21.26 11.87
CA ALA A 39 -9.12 21.19 10.47
C ALA A 39 -7.92 21.53 9.58
N LEU A 40 -7.59 20.62 8.65
CA LEU A 40 -6.48 20.77 7.72
C LEU A 40 -6.81 21.81 6.64
N VAL A 41 -5.94 22.81 6.46
CA VAL A 41 -6.06 23.78 5.35
C VAL A 41 -5.29 23.32 4.11
N VAL A 42 -5.66 23.86 2.95
CA VAL A 42 -5.08 23.47 1.64
C VAL A 42 -3.56 23.65 1.62
N ARG A 43 -3.04 24.77 2.14
CA ARG A 43 -1.60 25.07 2.19
C ARG A 43 -0.81 23.99 2.91
N ASP A 44 -1.28 23.57 4.09
CA ASP A 44 -0.63 22.56 4.92
C ASP A 44 -0.72 21.18 4.27
N ALA A 45 -1.89 20.86 3.72
CA ALA A 45 -2.08 19.63 2.95
C ALA A 45 -1.06 19.55 1.80
N LEU A 46 -0.88 20.62 1.03
CA LEU A 46 0.05 20.64 -0.10
C LEU A 46 1.50 20.45 0.34
N ILE A 47 1.96 21.18 1.36
CA ILE A 47 3.30 21.01 1.92
C ILE A 47 3.49 19.58 2.42
N TRP A 48 2.52 19.03 3.15
CA TRP A 48 2.58 17.66 3.63
C TRP A 48 2.64 16.64 2.48
N LEU A 49 1.84 16.81 1.43
CA LEU A 49 1.89 15.98 0.25
C LEU A 49 3.27 16.05 -0.43
N PHE A 50 3.80 17.24 -0.64
CA PHE A 50 5.12 17.41 -1.25
C PHE A 50 6.24 16.79 -0.43
N ARG A 51 6.27 17.04 0.89
CA ARG A 51 7.26 16.46 1.80
C ARG A 51 7.20 14.93 1.85
N THR A 52 5.99 14.36 1.91
CA THR A 52 5.80 12.90 1.93
C THR A 52 6.12 12.20 0.60
N ARG A 53 6.25 12.96 -0.49
CA ARG A 53 6.60 12.45 -1.83
C ARG A 53 8.04 12.77 -2.25
N ASN A 54 8.82 13.48 -1.41
CA ASN A 54 10.21 13.80 -1.69
C ASN A 54 10.45 14.65 -2.94
N ILE A 55 9.56 15.58 -3.26
CA ILE A 55 9.67 16.31 -4.53
C ILE A 55 10.86 17.29 -4.57
N ALA A 56 11.40 17.65 -3.40
CA ALA A 56 12.56 18.51 -3.20
C ALA A 56 13.23 18.16 -1.86
N ASP A 57 14.33 18.83 -1.52
CA ASP A 57 14.90 18.75 -0.18
C ASP A 57 14.00 19.44 0.85
N PRO A 58 13.90 18.95 2.10
CA PRO A 58 12.99 19.50 3.10
C PRO A 58 13.19 20.99 3.38
N ASP A 59 14.42 21.48 3.27
CA ASP A 59 14.75 22.90 3.46
C ASP A 59 14.27 23.79 2.30
N ASP A 60 13.94 23.20 1.14
CA ASP A 60 13.38 23.86 -0.05
C ASP A 60 11.86 23.59 -0.22
N MET A 61 11.24 22.94 0.77
CA MET A 61 9.81 22.63 0.80
C MET A 61 9.14 23.39 1.94
N GLU A 62 9.44 24.69 2.06
CA GLU A 62 8.77 25.58 3.01
C GLU A 62 7.56 26.25 2.35
N TYR A 63 6.76 26.96 3.15
CA TYR A 63 5.53 27.55 2.66
C TYR A 63 5.75 28.64 1.60
N GLU A 64 6.87 29.35 1.69
CA GLU A 64 7.28 30.38 0.74
C GLU A 64 7.59 29.79 -0.64
N ASP A 65 8.00 28.52 -0.69
CA ASP A 65 8.37 27.79 -1.91
C ASP A 65 7.16 27.17 -2.62
N LEU A 66 5.97 27.23 -2.00
CA LEU A 66 4.78 26.55 -2.50
C LEU A 66 4.42 26.97 -3.93
N SER A 67 4.58 28.26 -4.27
CA SER A 67 4.32 28.75 -5.63
C SER A 67 5.27 28.14 -6.67
N VAL A 68 6.53 27.92 -6.31
CA VAL A 68 7.53 27.28 -7.18
C VAL A 68 7.19 25.80 -7.37
N MET A 69 6.89 25.10 -6.28
CA MET A 69 6.49 23.69 -6.31
C MET A 69 5.20 23.48 -7.13
N LEU A 70 4.19 24.33 -6.97
CA LEU A 70 2.95 24.27 -7.75
C LEU A 70 3.15 24.60 -9.24
N GLY A 71 4.17 25.38 -9.58
CA GLY A 71 4.58 25.60 -10.96
C GLY A 71 5.12 24.32 -11.62
N ARG A 72 5.89 23.52 -10.86
CA ARG A 72 6.42 22.22 -11.33
C ARG A 72 5.37 21.11 -11.27
N TYR A 73 4.54 21.09 -10.23
CA TYR A 73 3.51 20.09 -9.97
C TYR A 73 2.14 20.74 -9.84
N PRO A 74 1.42 21.00 -10.95
CA PRO A 74 0.17 21.75 -10.96
C PRO A 74 -1.02 20.90 -10.44
N ILE A 75 -1.03 20.62 -9.14
CA ILE A 75 -2.05 19.77 -8.50
C ILE A 75 -3.30 20.55 -8.07
N VAL A 76 -3.20 21.86 -7.84
CA VAL A 76 -4.33 22.78 -7.63
C VAL A 76 -4.41 23.84 -8.73
N SER A 77 -5.49 24.63 -8.77
CA SER A 77 -5.59 25.76 -9.70
C SER A 77 -4.75 26.96 -9.21
N GLN A 78 -4.44 27.91 -10.10
CA GLN A 78 -3.73 29.13 -9.70
C GLN A 78 -4.56 30.07 -8.81
N GLU A 79 -5.88 29.92 -8.83
CA GLU A 79 -6.84 30.71 -8.04
C GLU A 79 -7.29 29.95 -6.78
N GLU A 80 -6.63 28.85 -6.43
CA GLU A 80 -7.00 28.03 -5.27
C GLU A 80 -6.87 28.84 -3.97
N ASP A 81 -7.90 28.76 -3.12
CA ASP A 81 -7.84 29.29 -1.76
C ASP A 81 -6.99 28.39 -0.86
N LEU A 82 -5.73 28.80 -0.67
CA LEU A 82 -4.75 28.06 0.14
C LEU A 82 -5.11 28.00 1.63
N PHE A 83 -5.99 28.88 2.13
CA PHE A 83 -6.42 28.90 3.53
C PHE A 83 -7.77 28.21 3.74
N GLY A 84 -8.40 27.72 2.68
CA GLY A 84 -9.62 26.94 2.75
C GLY A 84 -9.40 25.58 3.43
N LEU A 85 -10.46 25.07 4.07
CA LEU A 85 -10.44 23.73 4.66
C LEU A 85 -10.44 22.64 3.59
N VAL A 86 -9.71 21.56 3.84
CA VAL A 86 -9.62 20.40 2.95
C VAL A 86 -10.51 19.28 3.47
N THR A 87 -11.39 18.75 2.61
CA THR A 87 -12.14 17.52 2.92
C THR A 87 -11.29 16.29 2.64
N GLU A 88 -11.65 15.15 3.23
CA GLU A 88 -10.98 13.86 2.99
C GLU A 88 -10.97 13.51 1.50
N GLU A 89 -12.10 13.64 0.80
CA GLU A 89 -12.19 13.33 -0.63
C GLU A 89 -11.28 14.23 -1.46
N ARG A 90 -11.19 15.51 -1.09
CA ARG A 90 -10.31 16.48 -1.75
C ARG A 90 -8.84 16.13 -1.52
N LEU A 91 -8.46 15.77 -0.29
CA LEU A 91 -7.11 15.34 0.04
C LEU A 91 -6.69 14.10 -0.77
N ILE A 92 -7.56 13.09 -0.85
CA ILE A 92 -7.33 11.87 -1.64
C ILE A 92 -7.19 12.20 -3.13
N ALA A 93 -7.99 13.14 -3.65
CA ALA A 93 -7.87 13.58 -5.04
C ALA A 93 -6.52 14.28 -5.30
N LEU A 94 -6.06 15.15 -4.40
CA LEU A 94 -4.75 15.79 -4.50
C LEU A 94 -3.61 14.77 -4.41
N MET A 95 -3.71 13.80 -3.50
CA MET A 95 -2.77 12.67 -3.38
C MET A 95 -2.65 11.90 -4.69
N THR A 96 -3.78 11.52 -5.27
CA THR A 96 -3.80 10.75 -6.53
C THR A 96 -3.21 11.56 -7.67
N LYS A 97 -3.50 12.87 -7.72
CA LYS A 97 -3.01 13.75 -8.78
C LYS A 97 -1.49 13.95 -8.70
N ILE A 98 -0.92 14.17 -7.51
CA ILE A 98 0.53 14.27 -7.37
C ILE A 98 1.21 12.93 -7.67
N ASP A 99 0.67 11.82 -7.17
CA ASP A 99 1.24 10.49 -7.40
C ASP A 99 1.24 10.15 -8.90
N THR A 100 0.21 10.58 -9.66
CA THR A 100 0.16 10.44 -11.13
C THR A 100 1.25 11.26 -11.84
N LEU A 101 1.50 12.50 -11.39
CA LEU A 101 2.56 13.33 -11.99
C LEU A 101 3.95 12.73 -11.75
N LEU A 102 4.16 12.16 -10.55
CA LEU A 102 5.44 11.57 -10.18
C LEU A 102 5.74 10.25 -10.91
N GLN A 103 4.72 9.53 -11.38
CA GLN A 103 4.93 8.32 -12.20
C GLN A 103 5.70 8.61 -13.50
N GLU A 104 5.63 9.83 -14.01
CA GLU A 104 6.35 10.24 -15.22
C GLU A 104 7.81 10.63 -14.94
N GLU A 105 8.18 10.85 -13.68
CA GLU A 105 9.54 11.24 -13.30
C GLU A 105 10.54 10.10 -13.47
N VAL A 106 11.72 10.46 -13.98
CA VAL A 106 12.80 9.53 -14.22
C VAL A 106 13.85 9.71 -13.14
N HIS A 107 14.20 8.61 -12.49
CA HIS A 107 15.09 8.55 -11.35
C HIS A 107 16.30 7.68 -11.66
N GLU A 108 17.48 8.02 -11.11
CA GLU A 108 18.59 7.08 -11.09
C GLU A 108 18.45 6.11 -9.93
N VAL A 109 18.63 4.83 -10.25
CA VAL A 109 18.50 3.72 -9.31
C VAL A 109 19.76 2.87 -9.34
N SER A 110 20.29 2.55 -8.17
CA SER A 110 21.40 1.61 -8.04
C SER A 110 21.03 0.43 -7.14
N PHE A 111 22.03 -0.29 -6.64
CA PHE A 111 21.83 -1.34 -5.66
C PHE A 111 22.91 -1.31 -4.57
N TYR A 112 22.59 -1.87 -3.42
CA TYR A 112 23.53 -2.00 -2.30
C TYR A 112 24.73 -2.86 -2.65
N ALA A 113 25.92 -2.44 -2.21
CA ALA A 113 27.10 -3.29 -2.19
C ALA A 113 26.93 -4.47 -1.21
N ASP A 114 27.58 -5.59 -1.52
CA ASP A 114 27.49 -6.83 -0.74
C ASP A 114 27.90 -6.65 0.73
N ASP A 115 28.79 -5.70 1.01
CA ASP A 115 29.29 -5.36 2.36
C ASP A 115 28.19 -4.89 3.33
N PHE A 116 27.00 -4.54 2.85
CA PHE A 116 25.88 -4.16 3.70
C PHE A 116 25.09 -5.37 4.21
N HIS A 117 25.24 -6.55 3.61
CA HIS A 117 24.48 -7.73 4.01
C HIS A 117 24.70 -8.08 5.49
N GLY A 118 23.61 -8.31 6.22
CA GLY A 118 23.65 -8.64 7.64
C GLY A 118 23.84 -7.44 8.58
N LYS A 119 23.97 -6.21 8.06
CA LYS A 119 24.00 -4.98 8.87
C LYS A 119 22.58 -4.47 9.15
N GLY A 120 22.44 -3.63 10.17
CA GLY A 120 21.17 -2.97 10.48
C GLY A 120 20.83 -1.87 9.47
N THR A 121 19.55 -1.79 9.10
CA THR A 121 18.99 -0.66 8.34
C THR A 121 18.64 0.49 9.29
N ALA A 122 18.35 1.67 8.74
CA ALA A 122 17.89 2.82 9.50
C ALA A 122 16.54 2.60 10.23
N PHE A 123 15.81 1.54 9.88
CA PHE A 123 14.57 1.14 10.54
C PHE A 123 14.76 -0.01 11.54
N GLY A 124 16.01 -0.42 11.80
CA GLY A 124 16.33 -1.45 12.79
C GLY A 124 16.18 -2.89 12.30
N GLU A 125 15.77 -3.11 11.05
CA GLU A 125 15.77 -4.45 10.42
C GLU A 125 17.20 -4.87 10.05
N THR A 126 17.47 -6.17 9.97
CA THR A 126 18.73 -6.66 9.38
C THR A 126 18.61 -6.70 7.86
N PHE A 127 19.50 -6.03 7.15
CA PHE A 127 19.49 -5.97 5.70
C PHE A 127 19.83 -7.33 5.07
N ASN A 128 18.93 -7.81 4.21
CA ASN A 128 19.11 -9.02 3.42
C ASN A 128 19.16 -8.69 1.94
N MET A 129 20.32 -8.84 1.30
CA MET A 129 20.50 -8.53 -0.12
C MET A 129 19.70 -9.45 -1.06
N HIS A 130 19.19 -10.58 -0.53
CA HIS A 130 18.39 -11.55 -1.27
C HIS A 130 16.88 -11.30 -1.19
N GLU A 131 16.42 -10.34 -0.38
CA GLU A 131 15.01 -9.93 -0.30
C GLU A 131 14.68 -8.84 -1.32
N LEU A 132 13.39 -8.60 -1.60
CA LEU A 132 12.94 -7.53 -2.49
C LEU A 132 12.69 -6.26 -1.71
N THR A 133 13.76 -5.59 -1.34
CA THR A 133 13.75 -4.38 -0.53
C THR A 133 14.55 -3.25 -1.17
N ALA A 134 14.35 -2.02 -0.69
CA ALA A 134 15.08 -0.86 -1.16
C ALA A 134 15.24 0.22 -0.07
N ALA A 135 16.26 1.06 -0.24
CA ALA A 135 16.42 2.33 0.47
C ALA A 135 15.73 3.46 -0.29
N HIS A 136 15.04 4.33 0.45
CA HIS A 136 14.59 5.61 -0.06
C HIS A 136 14.75 6.70 1.01
N ARG A 137 15.06 7.94 0.61
CA ARG A 137 15.35 9.05 1.54
C ARG A 137 14.21 9.36 2.51
N THR A 138 12.98 9.23 2.03
CA THR A 138 11.78 9.75 2.71
C THR A 138 10.52 8.91 2.55
N PHE A 139 10.53 7.87 1.72
CA PHE A 139 9.32 7.04 1.63
C PHE A 139 9.07 6.39 3.00
N PRO A 140 7.81 6.35 3.47
CA PRO A 140 7.48 5.73 4.73
C PRO A 140 7.96 4.27 4.78
N HIS A 141 8.25 3.79 5.99
CA HIS A 141 8.54 2.38 6.23
C HIS A 141 7.44 1.50 5.64
N ASP A 142 7.81 0.33 5.10
CA ASP A 142 6.88 -0.64 4.51
C ASP A 142 6.06 -0.15 3.31
N THR A 143 6.42 1.00 2.72
CA THR A 143 5.91 1.41 1.41
C THR A 143 6.29 0.39 0.36
N LEU A 144 5.34 -0.01 -0.48
CA LEU A 144 5.58 -0.84 -1.65
C LEU A 144 5.67 0.04 -2.90
N VAL A 145 6.73 -0.18 -3.66
CA VAL A 145 7.03 0.60 -4.86
C VAL A 145 7.30 -0.37 -6.00
N ARG A 146 6.61 -0.19 -7.12
CA ARG A 146 7.00 -0.82 -8.39
C ARG A 146 8.05 0.07 -9.03
N VAL A 147 9.20 -0.51 -9.32
CA VAL A 147 10.32 0.13 -9.98
C VAL A 147 10.41 -0.44 -11.38
N THR A 148 10.28 0.42 -12.39
CA THR A 148 10.29 0.02 -13.80
C THR A 148 11.53 0.59 -14.48
N ASN A 149 12.42 -0.30 -14.96
CA ASN A 149 13.59 0.09 -15.73
C ASN A 149 13.15 0.60 -17.11
N LEU A 150 13.57 1.81 -17.47
CA LEU A 150 13.18 2.44 -18.73
C LEU A 150 13.88 1.87 -19.96
N GLU A 151 15.01 1.20 -19.78
CA GLU A 151 15.82 0.67 -20.88
C GLU A 151 15.26 -0.63 -21.45
N ASN A 152 14.63 -1.45 -20.60
CA ASN A 152 14.10 -2.77 -20.98
C ASN A 152 12.63 -3.00 -20.58
N HIS A 153 12.00 -2.02 -19.94
CA HIS A 153 10.61 -2.05 -19.48
C HIS A 153 10.27 -3.17 -18.49
N GLN A 154 11.28 -3.80 -17.87
CA GLN A 154 11.07 -4.76 -16.79
C GLN A 154 10.79 -4.02 -15.48
N SER A 155 9.99 -4.64 -14.61
CA SER A 155 9.65 -4.07 -13.30
C SER A 155 9.79 -5.06 -12.16
N VAL A 156 10.05 -4.53 -10.97
CA VAL A 156 10.10 -5.26 -9.70
C VAL A 156 9.35 -4.47 -8.64
N VAL A 157 8.64 -5.17 -7.76
CA VAL A 157 8.02 -4.56 -6.58
C VAL A 157 8.94 -4.75 -5.40
N VAL A 158 9.27 -3.65 -4.73
CA VAL A 158 10.13 -3.63 -3.54
C VAL A 158 9.45 -3.00 -2.35
N ARG A 159 9.87 -3.41 -1.16
CA ARG A 159 9.48 -2.81 0.11
C ARG A 159 10.55 -1.86 0.62
N ILE A 160 10.16 -0.66 1.00
CA ILE A 160 11.08 0.30 1.61
C ILE A 160 11.38 -0.12 3.04
N ASN A 161 12.63 -0.47 3.31
CA ASN A 161 13.08 -0.93 4.62
C ASN A 161 14.40 -0.28 5.09
N ASP A 162 14.89 0.72 4.36
CA ASP A 162 16.09 1.48 4.72
C ASP A 162 16.02 2.94 4.20
N ARG A 163 17.03 3.74 4.58
CA ARG A 163 17.18 5.16 4.24
C ARG A 163 18.39 5.41 3.33
N GLY A 164 18.29 6.48 2.55
CA GLY A 164 19.27 6.83 1.52
C GLY A 164 18.70 6.56 0.11
N PRO A 165 19.53 6.62 -0.94
CA PRO A 165 20.92 7.08 -0.93
C PRO A 165 21.04 8.57 -0.62
N TYR A 166 22.21 8.99 -0.13
CA TYR A 166 22.54 10.40 0.13
C TYR A 166 23.57 10.90 -0.88
N ILE A 167 23.33 10.59 -2.16
CA ILE A 167 24.16 11.00 -3.29
C ILE A 167 23.26 11.71 -4.29
N ASP A 168 23.64 12.92 -4.70
CA ASP A 168 22.86 13.72 -5.63
C ASP A 168 22.59 12.96 -6.94
N GLY A 169 21.37 13.11 -7.46
CA GLY A 169 20.92 12.44 -8.69
C GLY A 169 20.40 11.01 -8.50
N ARG A 170 20.79 10.31 -7.43
CA ARG A 170 20.33 8.94 -7.14
C ARG A 170 19.20 8.93 -6.13
N ASP A 171 18.10 8.27 -6.44
CA ASP A 171 16.89 8.33 -5.60
C ASP A 171 16.60 7.04 -4.84
N MET A 172 17.07 5.89 -5.34
CA MET A 172 16.81 4.59 -4.72
C MET A 172 18.00 3.64 -4.86
N ASP A 173 18.28 2.91 -3.78
CA ASP A 173 19.19 1.78 -3.80
C ASP A 173 18.38 0.49 -3.57
N LEU A 174 18.31 -0.35 -4.60
CA LEU A 174 17.66 -1.65 -4.55
C LEU A 174 18.53 -2.68 -3.81
N SER A 175 17.91 -3.72 -3.27
CA SER A 175 18.65 -4.94 -2.94
C SER A 175 19.24 -5.57 -4.22
N PHE A 176 20.29 -6.36 -4.05
CA PHE A 176 20.90 -7.09 -5.16
C PHE A 176 19.89 -8.00 -5.88
N ALA A 177 19.03 -8.70 -5.14
CA ALA A 177 17.99 -9.55 -5.71
C ALA A 177 16.95 -8.75 -6.51
N ALA A 178 16.53 -7.58 -6.03
CA ALA A 178 15.58 -6.74 -6.75
C ALA A 178 16.19 -6.16 -8.03
N PHE A 179 17.42 -5.63 -7.96
CA PHE A 179 18.10 -5.05 -9.12
C PHE A 179 18.29 -6.09 -10.23
N ARG A 180 18.70 -7.30 -9.88
CA ARG A 180 18.90 -8.40 -10.83
C ARG A 180 17.65 -8.89 -11.55
N GLN A 181 16.45 -8.54 -11.07
CA GLN A 181 15.21 -8.85 -11.79
C GLN A 181 14.94 -7.89 -12.95
N ILE A 182 15.47 -6.67 -12.88
CA ILE A 182 15.18 -5.61 -13.86
C ILE A 182 16.41 -5.10 -14.61
N ALA A 183 17.61 -5.50 -14.22
CA ALA A 183 18.86 -5.08 -14.88
C ALA A 183 20.00 -6.07 -14.64
N ASP A 184 21.00 -6.04 -15.53
CA ASP A 184 22.29 -6.69 -15.26
C ASP A 184 23.07 -5.88 -14.23
N HIS A 185 23.49 -6.52 -13.13
CA HIS A 185 24.28 -5.90 -12.06
C HIS A 185 25.55 -5.15 -12.54
N SER A 186 26.13 -5.55 -13.68
CA SER A 186 27.29 -4.89 -14.28
C SER A 186 27.00 -3.45 -14.74
N ARG A 187 25.73 -3.07 -14.91
CA ARG A 187 25.31 -1.69 -15.20
C ARG A 187 25.60 -0.74 -14.04
N GLY A 188 25.52 -1.23 -12.79
CA GLY A 188 25.66 -0.41 -11.58
C GLY A 188 24.47 0.51 -11.30
N VAL A 189 24.10 1.33 -12.28
CA VAL A 189 23.02 2.33 -12.21
C VAL A 189 22.12 2.20 -13.43
N ILE A 190 20.83 2.44 -13.24
CA ILE A 190 19.81 2.46 -14.30
C ILE A 190 18.88 3.67 -14.13
N HIS A 191 18.19 4.03 -15.21
CA HIS A 191 17.08 4.98 -15.16
C HIS A 191 15.76 4.22 -14.97
N ALA A 192 14.97 4.63 -13.99
CA ALA A 192 13.71 3.98 -13.66
C ALA A 192 12.60 4.98 -13.31
N ARG A 193 11.37 4.51 -13.42
CA ARG A 193 10.16 5.18 -12.88
C ARG A 193 9.67 4.44 -11.65
N PHE A 194 9.01 5.19 -10.77
CA PHE A 194 8.40 4.66 -9.56
C PHE A 194 6.88 4.73 -9.63
N GLU A 195 6.22 3.66 -9.22
CA GLU A 195 4.79 3.64 -8.95
C GLU A 195 4.57 3.20 -7.50
N ARG A 196 3.99 4.08 -6.67
CA ARG A 196 3.70 3.78 -5.27
C ARG A 196 2.42 2.95 -5.16
N LEU A 197 2.53 1.74 -4.64
CA LEU A 197 1.41 0.78 -4.52
C LEU A 197 0.70 0.86 -3.15
N GLY A 198 1.11 1.79 -2.30
CA GLY A 198 0.68 1.90 -0.91
C GLY A 198 1.68 1.25 0.04
N ASN A 199 1.22 0.67 1.14
CA ASN A 199 2.07 -0.08 2.07
C ASN A 199 1.88 -1.59 1.92
N LYS A 200 2.71 -2.38 2.60
CA LYS A 200 2.62 -3.85 2.66
C LYS A 200 1.21 -4.36 2.99
N ASN A 201 0.47 -3.62 3.81
CA ASN A 201 -0.90 -3.94 4.19
C ASN A 201 -1.93 -3.63 3.09
N LEU A 202 -1.67 -2.66 2.20
CA LEU A 202 -2.53 -2.30 1.07
C LEU A 202 -2.26 -3.17 -0.17
N ALA A 203 -1.01 -3.32 -0.61
CA ALA A 203 -0.75 -4.07 -1.85
C ALA A 203 -0.86 -5.60 -1.67
N GLY A 204 -0.69 -6.10 -0.43
CA GLY A 204 -0.97 -7.50 -0.08
C GLY A 204 -2.44 -7.90 -0.27
N LEU A 205 -3.35 -6.92 -0.41
CA LEU A 205 -4.78 -7.14 -0.61
C LEU A 205 -5.17 -7.30 -2.09
N CYS A 206 -4.33 -6.87 -3.03
CA CYS A 206 -4.68 -6.77 -4.46
C CYS A 206 -3.93 -7.71 -5.42
N GLY A 207 -3.08 -8.61 -4.92
CA GLY A 207 -2.59 -9.74 -5.73
C GLY A 207 -1.11 -10.06 -5.61
N ASP A 208 -0.30 -9.15 -5.06
CA ASP A 208 1.17 -9.29 -5.04
C ASP A 208 1.70 -9.89 -3.71
N GLY A 209 0.81 -10.20 -2.75
CA GLY A 209 1.14 -10.92 -1.51
C GLY A 209 0.56 -12.35 -1.46
N GLU A 210 1.13 -13.21 -0.61
CA GLU A 210 0.57 -14.56 -0.36
C GLU A 210 -0.88 -14.47 0.11
N THR A 211 -1.83 -14.70 -0.80
CA THR A 211 -3.25 -14.74 -0.45
C THR A 211 -3.51 -15.95 0.47
N ARG A 212 -3.96 -15.70 1.69
CA ARG A 212 -4.37 -16.76 2.62
C ARG A 212 -5.75 -17.29 2.25
N TYR A 213 -5.93 -18.61 2.32
CA TYR A 213 -7.18 -19.28 1.94
C TYR A 213 -7.77 -20.16 3.05
N GLN A 214 -9.09 -20.10 3.20
CA GLN A 214 -9.88 -21.02 3.99
C GLN A 214 -10.27 -22.24 3.15
N LYS A 215 -9.56 -23.35 3.35
CA LYS A 215 -9.69 -24.53 2.48
C LYS A 215 -10.56 -25.66 3.02
N ARG A 216 -10.81 -25.75 4.34
CA ARG A 216 -11.38 -26.97 4.95
C ARG A 216 -12.81 -26.75 5.38
N ILE A 217 -13.79 -27.52 4.90
CA ILE A 217 -15.09 -27.61 5.58
C ILE A 217 -14.94 -28.55 6.79
N THR A 218 -14.31 -29.70 6.57
CA THR A 218 -13.86 -30.64 7.62
C THR A 218 -12.47 -31.18 7.27
N LYS A 219 -11.93 -32.13 8.05
CA LYS A 219 -10.63 -32.77 7.73
C LYS A 219 -10.65 -33.47 6.38
N ALA A 220 -11.77 -34.09 6.00
CA ALA A 220 -11.93 -34.89 4.78
C ALA A 220 -12.52 -34.11 3.58
N TYR A 221 -13.23 -33.00 3.84
CA TYR A 221 -13.88 -32.17 2.82
C TYR A 221 -13.13 -30.85 2.70
N ARG A 222 -12.40 -30.68 1.58
CA ARG A 222 -11.51 -29.53 1.36
C ARG A 222 -11.67 -28.97 -0.05
N PHE A 223 -11.66 -27.65 -0.13
CA PHE A 223 -11.50 -26.92 -1.37
C PHE A 223 -10.06 -27.03 -1.89
N HIS A 224 -9.90 -27.04 -3.20
CA HIS A 224 -8.58 -27.04 -3.84
C HIS A 224 -7.85 -25.71 -3.58
N ARG A 225 -8.48 -24.59 -3.95
CA ARG A 225 -7.98 -23.23 -3.68
C ARG A 225 -8.60 -22.65 -2.41
N GLY A 226 -9.92 -22.77 -2.23
CA GLY A 226 -10.65 -22.29 -1.04
C GLY A 226 -11.09 -20.83 -1.13
N VAL A 227 -11.76 -20.36 -0.08
CA VAL A 227 -12.22 -18.96 0.00
C VAL A 227 -11.04 -18.09 0.47
N PRO A 228 -10.60 -17.11 -0.33
CA PRO A 228 -9.54 -16.20 0.10
C PRO A 228 -10.05 -15.26 1.20
N HIS A 229 -9.16 -14.81 2.07
CA HIS A 229 -9.51 -13.80 3.07
C HIS A 229 -9.79 -12.42 2.44
N THR A 230 -9.14 -12.12 1.32
CA THR A 230 -9.32 -10.88 0.57
C THR A 230 -9.54 -11.20 -0.90
N PHE A 231 -10.44 -10.48 -1.56
CA PHE A 231 -10.75 -10.71 -2.97
C PHE A 231 -11.02 -9.38 -3.71
N PRO A 232 -10.48 -9.20 -4.92
CA PRO A 232 -10.73 -8.00 -5.71
C PRO A 232 -12.16 -7.94 -6.26
N LEU A 233 -12.76 -6.76 -6.22
CA LEU A 233 -14.09 -6.45 -6.73
C LEU A 233 -14.17 -6.74 -8.24
N GLY A 234 -15.27 -7.35 -8.68
CA GLY A 234 -15.52 -7.65 -10.09
C GLY A 234 -14.74 -8.83 -10.68
N GLN A 235 -13.87 -9.50 -9.91
CA GLN A 235 -13.33 -10.81 -10.31
C GLN A 235 -14.30 -11.94 -9.96
N THR A 236 -14.16 -13.08 -10.62
CA THR A 236 -14.97 -14.27 -10.35
C THR A 236 -14.23 -15.24 -9.44
N LEU A 237 -14.80 -15.51 -8.26
CA LEU A 237 -14.34 -16.57 -7.37
C LEU A 237 -14.95 -17.89 -7.84
N ALA A 238 -14.09 -18.87 -8.17
CA ALA A 238 -14.51 -20.25 -8.45
C ALA A 238 -14.08 -21.20 -7.32
N LEU A 239 -15.04 -21.94 -6.77
CA LEU A 239 -14.86 -22.87 -5.65
C LEU A 239 -15.11 -24.31 -6.11
N ARG A 240 -14.05 -25.12 -6.04
CA ARG A 240 -14.06 -26.56 -6.28
C ARG A 240 -13.54 -27.30 -5.05
N ALA A 241 -14.14 -28.45 -4.74
CA ALA A 241 -13.71 -29.30 -3.63
C ALA A 241 -13.42 -30.73 -4.06
N ASN A 242 -12.65 -31.44 -3.23
CA ASN A 242 -12.32 -32.85 -3.44
C ASN A 242 -13.50 -33.82 -3.26
N LYS A 243 -14.62 -33.35 -2.69
CA LYS A 243 -15.84 -34.09 -2.39
C LYS A 243 -17.05 -33.16 -2.56
N TRP A 244 -18.24 -33.76 -2.66
CA TRP A 244 -19.50 -33.03 -2.67
C TRP A 244 -19.60 -32.02 -1.52
N PHE A 245 -20.05 -30.81 -1.84
CA PHE A 245 -20.34 -29.77 -0.85
C PHE A 245 -21.62 -29.02 -1.23
N VAL A 246 -22.16 -28.29 -0.24
CA VAL A 246 -23.37 -27.48 -0.39
C VAL A 246 -23.08 -26.06 0.01
N ILE A 247 -23.52 -25.09 -0.78
CA ILE A 247 -23.59 -23.69 -0.36
C ILE A 247 -24.96 -23.48 0.28
N ARG A 248 -25.03 -23.32 1.60
CA ARG A 248 -26.31 -23.13 2.31
C ARG A 248 -26.80 -21.70 2.20
N SER A 249 -25.90 -20.75 2.42
CA SER A 249 -26.22 -19.33 2.39
C SER A 249 -24.99 -18.48 2.09
N ILE A 250 -25.25 -17.33 1.49
CA ILE A 250 -24.28 -16.24 1.30
C ILE A 250 -24.86 -15.01 2.00
N ILE A 251 -24.10 -14.42 2.92
CA ILE A 251 -24.43 -13.15 3.53
C ILE A 251 -23.57 -12.08 2.85
N TYR A 252 -24.25 -11.10 2.25
CA TYR A 252 -23.65 -10.00 1.54
C TYR A 252 -23.26 -8.86 2.50
N PRO A 253 -22.35 -7.96 2.10
CA PRO A 253 -21.91 -6.83 2.91
C PRO A 253 -23.03 -5.90 3.41
N ASP A 254 -24.13 -5.78 2.67
CA ASP A 254 -25.32 -4.99 3.02
C ASP A 254 -26.25 -5.70 4.03
N GLY A 255 -25.88 -6.92 4.46
CA GLY A 255 -26.68 -7.75 5.36
C GLY A 255 -27.71 -8.63 4.66
N MET A 256 -27.85 -8.55 3.33
CA MET A 256 -28.74 -9.43 2.59
C MET A 256 -28.28 -10.89 2.73
N ILE A 257 -29.23 -11.80 2.96
CA ILE A 257 -28.98 -13.23 3.08
C ILE A 257 -29.62 -13.95 1.90
N GLU A 258 -28.81 -14.59 1.08
CA GLU A 258 -29.25 -15.46 0.00
C GLU A 258 -29.15 -16.91 0.43
N ASN A 259 -30.27 -17.64 0.37
CA ASN A 259 -30.34 -19.07 0.67
C ASN A 259 -30.18 -19.87 -0.62
N VAL A 260 -28.94 -20.21 -0.95
CA VAL A 260 -28.57 -20.85 -2.23
C VAL A 260 -29.01 -22.33 -2.27
N GLN A 261 -28.65 -23.12 -1.25
CA GLN A 261 -28.90 -24.57 -1.16
C GLN A 261 -28.39 -25.42 -2.34
N ASP A 262 -27.37 -24.93 -3.07
CA ASP A 262 -26.81 -25.61 -4.24
C ASP A 262 -25.82 -26.71 -3.86
N TRP A 263 -26.03 -27.89 -4.44
CA TRP A 263 -25.13 -29.04 -4.30
C TRP A 263 -24.13 -29.07 -5.46
N VAL A 264 -22.85 -29.11 -5.13
CA VAL A 264 -21.77 -29.09 -6.11
C VAL A 264 -20.97 -30.39 -6.03
N PRO A 265 -20.93 -31.18 -7.12
CA PRO A 265 -20.11 -32.39 -7.18
C PRO A 265 -18.61 -32.08 -7.31
N PRO A 266 -17.71 -33.04 -7.04
CA PRO A 266 -16.25 -32.84 -7.12
C PRO A 266 -15.73 -32.46 -8.52
N GLU A 267 -16.47 -32.86 -9.54
CA GLU A 267 -16.21 -32.62 -10.96
C GLU A 267 -16.62 -31.21 -11.42
N ASP A 268 -17.39 -30.49 -10.61
CA ASP A 268 -17.93 -29.17 -10.93
C ASP A 268 -17.44 -28.08 -9.95
N PHE A 269 -17.84 -26.83 -10.18
CA PHE A 269 -17.47 -25.70 -9.34
C PHE A 269 -18.64 -24.74 -9.14
N PHE A 270 -18.63 -24.06 -7.99
CA PHE A 270 -19.48 -22.90 -7.76
C PHE A 270 -18.73 -21.63 -8.14
N SER A 271 -19.40 -20.68 -8.79
CA SER A 271 -18.81 -19.38 -9.10
C SER A 271 -19.65 -18.23 -8.58
N ILE A 272 -19.00 -17.19 -8.07
CA ILE A 272 -19.61 -15.91 -7.72
C ILE A 272 -18.72 -14.76 -8.17
N THR A 273 -19.32 -13.70 -8.69
CA THR A 273 -18.64 -12.44 -9.01
C THR A 273 -19.18 -11.37 -8.05
N PRO A 274 -18.44 -11.01 -6.98
CA PRO A 274 -18.89 -9.99 -6.05
C PRO A 274 -19.11 -8.65 -6.74
N SER A 275 -20.27 -8.04 -6.47
CA SER A 275 -20.68 -6.74 -7.03
C SER A 275 -20.53 -5.58 -6.04
N MET A 276 -20.19 -5.83 -4.78
CA MET A 276 -20.10 -4.83 -3.72
C MET A 276 -18.82 -5.00 -2.91
N LYS A 277 -18.32 -3.90 -2.34
CA LYS A 277 -17.19 -3.93 -1.39
C LYS A 277 -17.68 -4.36 0.00
N GLY A 278 -16.81 -5.00 0.78
CA GLY A 278 -17.06 -5.39 2.17
C GLY A 278 -17.05 -6.90 2.42
N GLU A 279 -17.46 -7.32 3.62
CA GLU A 279 -17.37 -8.71 4.04
C GLU A 279 -18.52 -9.58 3.49
N TYR A 280 -18.15 -10.63 2.77
CA TYR A 280 -19.03 -11.74 2.41
C TYR A 280 -18.83 -12.91 3.36
N ARG A 281 -19.92 -13.54 3.81
CA ARG A 281 -19.87 -14.77 4.61
C ARG A 281 -20.58 -15.92 3.91
N PHE A 282 -19.85 -17.00 3.67
CA PHE A 282 -20.34 -18.20 3.02
C PHE A 282 -20.55 -19.30 4.06
N ARG A 283 -21.73 -19.91 4.07
CA ARG A 283 -22.00 -21.10 4.88
C ARG A 283 -21.97 -22.34 4.01
N PHE A 284 -20.90 -23.12 4.12
CA PHE A 284 -20.79 -24.40 3.42
C PHE A 284 -21.24 -25.56 4.30
N SER A 285 -21.73 -26.63 3.68
CA SER A 285 -22.05 -27.89 4.36
C SER A 285 -21.57 -29.10 3.58
N THR A 286 -21.33 -30.18 4.30
CA THR A 286 -21.13 -31.51 3.73
C THR A 286 -22.47 -32.24 3.58
N PRO A 287 -22.53 -33.35 2.82
CA PRO A 287 -23.72 -34.21 2.74
C PRO A 287 -24.21 -34.69 4.11
N PHE A 288 -23.28 -34.88 5.05
CA PHE A 288 -23.53 -35.33 6.43
C PHE A 288 -23.82 -34.18 7.40
N ARG A 289 -24.26 -33.02 6.91
CA ARG A 289 -24.70 -31.84 7.70
C ARG A 289 -23.64 -31.18 8.59
N HIS A 290 -22.36 -31.55 8.50
CA HIS A 290 -21.31 -30.70 9.06
C HIS A 290 -21.21 -29.40 8.26
N SER A 291 -21.24 -28.26 8.94
CA SER A 291 -21.19 -26.94 8.33
C SER A 291 -19.96 -26.15 8.77
N ARG A 292 -19.55 -25.21 7.91
CA ARG A 292 -18.51 -24.23 8.25
C ARG A 292 -18.82 -22.90 7.57
N GLU A 293 -18.66 -21.84 8.33
CA GLU A 293 -18.67 -20.47 7.80
C GLU A 293 -17.26 -20.05 7.37
N MET A 294 -17.16 -19.41 6.22
CA MET A 294 -15.93 -18.82 5.69
C MET A 294 -16.19 -17.37 5.30
N ARG A 295 -15.19 -16.51 5.50
CA ARG A 295 -15.32 -15.06 5.28
C ARG A 295 -14.39 -14.56 4.19
N MET A 296 -14.84 -13.62 3.39
CA MET A 296 -14.05 -13.00 2.31
C MET A 296 -14.31 -11.51 2.32
N ASN A 297 -13.28 -10.69 2.49
CA ASN A 297 -13.40 -9.25 2.36
C ASN A 297 -13.17 -8.83 0.92
N VAL A 298 -14.17 -8.23 0.29
CA VAL A 298 -14.08 -7.75 -1.09
C VAL A 298 -13.64 -6.30 -1.09
N ILE A 299 -12.57 -6.00 -1.80
CA ILE A 299 -11.99 -4.66 -1.89
C ILE A 299 -11.89 -4.21 -3.34
N ASP A 300 -11.88 -2.90 -3.54
CA ASP A 300 -11.63 -2.32 -4.84
C ASP A 300 -10.13 -2.20 -5.04
N CYS A 301 -9.64 -2.87 -6.07
CA CYS A 301 -8.25 -2.79 -6.45
C CYS A 301 -8.16 -1.86 -7.65
N PRO A 302 -7.28 -0.83 -7.62
CA PRO A 302 -7.04 -0.02 -8.79
C PRO A 302 -6.60 -0.97 -9.91
N LYS A 303 -7.43 -1.08 -10.95
CA LYS A 303 -7.06 -1.85 -12.14
C LYS A 303 -5.85 -1.15 -12.73
N ALA A 304 -4.75 -1.89 -12.94
CA ALA A 304 -3.77 -1.49 -13.94
C ALA A 304 -4.56 -1.18 -15.22
N GLN A 305 -4.61 0.09 -15.60
CA GLN A 305 -5.12 0.48 -16.89
C GLN A 305 -4.13 -0.09 -17.90
N ASN A 306 -4.56 -1.13 -18.62
CA ASN A 306 -3.88 -1.63 -19.80
C ASN A 306 -3.77 -0.52 -20.85
#